data_AF-A0A8W8NZ83-F1
#
_entry.id   AF-A0A8W8NZ83-F1
#
_cell.length_a   1.000
_cell.length_b   1.000
_cell.length_c   1.000
_cell.angle_alpha   90.00
_cell.angle_beta   90.00
_cell.angle_gamma   90.00
#
_symmetry.space_group_name_H-M   'P 1'
#
loop_
_entity.id
_entity.type
_entity.pdbx_description
1 polymer ?
#
loop_
_entity_poly.entity_id
_entity_poly.type
_entity_poly.pdbx_seq_one_letter_code
_entity_poly.pdbx_strand_id
1 'polypeptide(L)'
;CWSCFPFEDINAMLLNSVHGTGVVLKQAMKYRQAQLCIRRKGLELKKCNSWKVNYMASNCAVAGAMQVLQQHELEDSVKANLINLLQENFLDKLKKLNRVVVNEKRFYSEQYTRMQKRICTVVLFRNNEIGKIKYFVFCNYTDSVYAVLQKLERIPEGQENHYIPVTFSQEIVVSNVENLIEVLVYLDLQDVNRKYVIKMPNGYGHAIFK
;
A
#
# COMPACT_ATOMS: atom_id res chain seq x y z
N CYS A 1 5.22 22.45 26.18
CA CYS A 1 4.23 21.36 26.15
C CYS A 1 2.98 21.84 25.41
N TRP A 2 2.83 21.49 24.13
CA TRP A 2 1.59 21.73 23.39
C TRP A 2 0.86 20.40 23.22
N SER A 3 -0.31 20.36 23.85
CA SER A 3 -1.32 19.32 23.81
C SER A 3 -1.69 19.00 22.36
N CYS A 4 -1.47 17.76 21.96
CA CYS A 4 -1.90 17.20 20.69
C CYS A 4 -3.29 16.58 20.87
N PHE A 5 -4.30 17.36 20.48
CA PHE A 5 -5.57 16.92 19.88
C PHE A 5 -6.69 16.31 20.77
N PRO A 6 -7.97 16.64 20.46
CA PRO A 6 -9.18 15.97 20.98
C PRO A 6 -9.39 14.54 20.41
N PHE A 7 -8.34 13.93 19.85
CA PHE A 7 -8.41 12.56 19.31
C PHE A 7 -8.16 11.50 20.38
N GLU A 8 -7.52 11.84 21.50
CA GLU A 8 -7.31 10.87 22.60
C GLU A 8 -8.63 10.47 23.26
N ASP A 9 -9.54 11.42 23.51
CA ASP A 9 -10.86 11.10 24.09
C ASP A 9 -11.75 10.30 23.14
N ILE A 10 -11.68 10.59 21.84
CA ILE A 10 -12.45 9.86 20.82
C ILE A 10 -11.85 8.46 20.60
N ASN A 11 -10.52 8.32 20.61
CA ASN A 11 -9.85 7.03 20.52
C ASN A 11 -10.05 6.19 21.78
N ALA A 12 -10.07 6.79 22.98
CA ALA A 12 -10.39 6.13 24.23
C ALA A 12 -11.86 5.70 24.28
N MET A 13 -12.80 6.55 23.84
CA MET A 13 -14.19 6.15 23.65
C MET A 13 -14.33 5.02 22.62
N LEU A 14 -13.59 5.08 21.52
CA LEU A 14 -13.59 4.04 20.49
C LEU A 14 -13.06 2.72 21.05
N LEU A 15 -11.91 2.72 21.72
CA LEU A 15 -11.29 1.56 22.38
C LEU A 15 -12.24 0.92 23.40
N ASN A 16 -12.91 1.73 24.23
CA ASN A 16 -13.94 1.27 25.15
C ASN A 16 -15.21 0.74 24.44
N SER A 17 -15.40 1.09 23.17
CA SER A 17 -16.50 0.59 22.32
C SER A 17 -16.12 -0.64 21.48
N VAL A 18 -14.85 -1.07 21.46
CA VAL A 18 -14.37 -2.19 20.62
C VAL A 18 -14.64 -3.56 21.25
N HIS A 19 -15.02 -3.62 22.54
CA HIS A 19 -15.55 -4.85 23.13
C HIS A 19 -17.04 -5.02 22.80
N GLY A 20 -17.32 -5.37 21.55
CA GLY A 20 -18.65 -5.79 21.11
C GLY A 20 -18.82 -5.67 19.60
N THR A 21 -19.29 -6.76 19.01
CA THR A 21 -19.79 -6.90 17.62
C THR A 21 -21.00 -6.00 17.37
N GLY A 22 -20.82 -4.67 17.41
CA GLY A 22 -21.91 -3.70 17.50
C GLY A 22 -21.74 -2.47 16.62
N VAL A 23 -22.13 -2.61 15.36
CA VAL A 23 -22.57 -1.53 14.45
C VAL A 23 -21.47 -0.62 13.88
N VAL A 24 -20.66 -1.18 12.98
CA VAL A 24 -19.76 -0.45 12.06
C VAL A 24 -20.47 0.73 11.37
N LEU A 25 -21.77 0.58 11.06
CA LEU A 25 -22.60 1.65 10.49
C LEU A 25 -22.67 2.89 11.39
N LYS A 26 -22.74 2.71 12.72
CA LYS A 26 -22.81 3.79 13.71
C LYS A 26 -21.46 4.51 13.81
N GLN A 27 -20.36 3.77 13.66
CA GLN A 27 -19.02 4.35 13.56
C GLN A 27 -18.86 5.16 12.26
N ALA A 28 -19.24 4.61 11.10
CA ALA A 28 -19.22 5.31 9.82
C ALA A 28 -20.09 6.58 9.83
N MET A 29 -21.27 6.52 10.44
CA MET A 29 -22.16 7.68 10.62
C MET A 29 -21.53 8.73 11.54
N LYS A 30 -20.85 8.32 12.61
CA LYS A 30 -20.10 9.26 13.48
C LYS A 30 -18.94 9.92 12.73
N TYR A 31 -18.19 9.19 11.90
CA TYR A 31 -17.15 9.78 11.04
C TYR A 31 -17.74 10.77 10.04
N ARG A 32 -18.86 10.43 9.39
CA ARG A 32 -19.56 11.32 8.47
C ARG A 32 -20.07 12.58 9.18
N GLN A 33 -20.64 12.43 10.38
CA GLN A 33 -21.12 13.54 11.20
C GLN A 33 -19.97 14.44 11.66
N ALA A 34 -18.85 13.85 12.09
CA ALA A 34 -17.64 14.59 12.42
C ALA A 34 -17.10 15.38 11.22
N GLN A 35 -17.04 14.77 10.02
CA GLN A 35 -16.67 15.46 8.78
C GLN A 35 -17.61 16.62 8.45
N LEU A 36 -18.92 16.44 8.61
CA LEU A 36 -19.91 17.50 8.37
C LEU A 36 -19.76 18.65 9.37
N CYS A 37 -19.54 18.36 10.65
CA CYS A 37 -19.29 19.37 11.67
C CYS A 37 -17.99 20.14 11.42
N ILE A 38 -16.93 19.45 10.99
CA ILE A 38 -15.65 20.06 10.59
C ILE A 38 -15.87 21.03 9.41
N ARG A 39 -16.57 20.59 8.35
CA ARG A 39 -16.92 21.44 7.19
C ARG A 39 -17.77 22.65 7.56
N ARG A 40 -18.79 22.48 8.42
CA ARG A 40 -19.67 23.58 8.88
C ARG A 40 -18.93 24.64 9.70
N LYS A 41 -17.85 24.26 10.40
CA LYS A 41 -16.99 25.20 11.14
C LYS A 41 -15.95 25.89 10.25
N GLY A 42 -16.02 25.73 8.92
CA GLY A 42 -15.04 26.30 7.99
C GLY A 42 -13.65 25.67 8.08
N LEU A 43 -13.51 24.58 8.85
CA LEU A 43 -12.28 23.82 8.93
C LEU A 43 -12.26 22.90 7.72
N GLU A 44 -11.55 23.31 6.67
CA GLU A 44 -11.26 22.39 5.58
C GLU A 44 -10.29 21.32 6.10
N LEU A 45 -10.56 20.05 5.79
CA LEU A 45 -9.53 19.02 5.87
C LEU A 45 -8.38 19.52 5.01
N LYS A 46 -7.29 19.96 5.65
CA LYS A 46 -6.09 20.47 5.00
C LYS A 46 -5.79 19.51 3.85
N LYS A 47 -5.92 19.98 2.59
CA LYS A 47 -5.58 19.17 1.41
C LYS A 47 -4.25 18.53 1.72
N CYS A 48 -4.24 17.20 1.82
CA CYS A 48 -3.08 16.46 2.29
C CYS A 48 -1.95 16.78 1.32
N ASN A 49 -1.03 17.69 1.67
CA ASN A 49 -0.07 18.33 0.76
C ASN A 49 0.24 17.39 -0.40
N SER A 50 -0.34 17.69 -1.56
CA SER A 50 -0.22 16.83 -2.74
C SER A 50 1.27 16.61 -2.93
N TRP A 51 1.69 15.35 -2.96
CA TRP A 51 3.09 15.05 -3.22
C TRP A 51 3.51 15.80 -4.47
N LYS A 52 4.72 16.36 -4.45
CA LYS A 52 5.32 16.85 -5.67
C LYS A 52 5.43 15.67 -6.64
N VAL A 53 4.51 15.64 -7.61
CA VAL A 53 4.56 14.73 -8.74
C VAL A 53 5.70 15.23 -9.60
N ASN A 54 6.67 14.35 -9.85
CA ASN A 54 7.83 14.68 -10.65
C ASN A 54 7.57 14.36 -12.13
N TYR A 55 6.71 13.38 -12.40
CA TYR A 55 6.37 12.94 -13.75
C TYR A 55 5.01 12.26 -13.78
N MET A 56 4.28 12.43 -14.89
CA MET A 56 3.03 11.74 -15.16
C MET A 56 3.31 10.70 -16.25
N ALA A 57 3.29 9.43 -15.86
CA ALA A 57 3.31 8.31 -16.80
C ALA A 57 1.89 8.04 -17.29
N SER A 58 1.74 7.30 -18.38
CA SER A 58 0.44 6.95 -18.97
C SER A 58 -0.54 6.32 -17.95
N ASN A 59 -0.03 5.53 -17.01
CA ASN A 59 -0.81 4.73 -16.07
C ASN A 59 -0.71 5.15 -14.59
N CYS A 60 0.14 6.12 -14.24
CA CYS A 60 0.22 6.65 -12.88
C CYS A 60 1.02 7.97 -12.76
N ALA A 61 0.92 8.61 -11.59
CA ALA A 61 1.79 9.73 -11.24
C ALA A 61 3.02 9.25 -10.46
N VAL A 62 4.20 9.57 -10.95
CA VAL A 62 5.48 9.26 -10.29
C VAL A 62 5.81 10.37 -9.31
N ALA A 63 5.89 10.00 -8.03
CA ALA A 63 6.30 10.92 -6.98
C ALA A 63 7.76 10.60 -6.59
N GLY A 64 8.66 11.59 -6.61
CA GLY A 64 10.06 11.37 -6.20
C GLY A 64 11.01 10.94 -7.32
N ALA A 65 12.23 10.58 -6.93
CA ALA A 65 13.32 10.36 -7.87
C ALA A 65 13.16 9.07 -8.68
N MET A 66 13.56 9.13 -9.94
CA MET A 66 13.72 7.96 -10.80
C MET A 66 15.21 7.62 -10.85
N GLN A 67 15.55 6.40 -10.49
CA GLN A 67 16.93 5.91 -10.53
C GLN A 67 17.10 5.05 -11.77
N VAL A 68 18.23 5.15 -12.46
CA VAL A 68 18.53 4.22 -13.56
C VAL A 68 18.61 2.82 -12.98
N LEU A 69 17.91 1.88 -13.60
CA LEU A 69 17.91 0.48 -13.17
C LEU A 69 18.87 -0.29 -14.07
N GLN A 70 19.95 -0.81 -13.51
CA GLN A 70 20.91 -1.59 -14.29
C GLN A 70 20.39 -3.01 -14.48
N GLN A 71 20.63 -3.61 -15.65
CA GLN A 71 20.13 -4.95 -15.93
C GLN A 71 20.62 -6.02 -14.94
N HIS A 72 21.84 -5.87 -14.41
CA HIS A 72 22.40 -6.81 -13.43
C HIS A 72 21.73 -6.71 -12.05
N GLU A 73 21.00 -5.62 -11.76
CA GLU A 73 20.25 -5.46 -10.51
C GLU A 73 18.86 -6.10 -10.57
N LEU A 74 18.40 -6.48 -11.77
CA LEU A 74 17.13 -7.17 -11.98
C LEU A 74 17.32 -8.67 -11.75
N GLU A 75 16.45 -9.24 -10.91
CA GLU A 75 16.30 -10.68 -10.78
C GLU A 75 15.84 -11.28 -12.10
N ASP A 76 16.34 -12.47 -12.45
CA ASP A 76 16.07 -13.08 -13.76
C ASP A 76 14.58 -13.38 -13.98
N SER A 77 13.85 -13.69 -12.90
CA SER A 77 12.39 -13.84 -12.91
C SER A 77 11.68 -12.54 -13.30
N VAL A 78 12.17 -11.39 -12.83
CA VAL A 78 11.61 -10.07 -13.16
C VAL A 78 11.92 -9.71 -14.60
N LYS A 79 13.13 -10.00 -15.10
CA LYS A 79 13.48 -9.81 -16.51
C LYS A 79 12.56 -10.61 -17.43
N ALA A 80 12.38 -11.90 -17.15
CA ALA A 80 11.50 -12.76 -17.95
C ALA A 80 10.06 -12.24 -17.97
N ASN A 81 9.52 -11.84 -16.81
CA ASN A 81 8.19 -11.25 -16.71
C ASN A 81 8.07 -9.93 -17.49
N LEU A 82 9.07 -9.06 -17.41
CA LEU A 82 9.08 -7.78 -18.15
C LEU A 82 9.21 -7.99 -19.66
N ILE A 83 10.05 -8.92 -20.12
CA ILE A 83 10.16 -9.26 -21.55
C ILE A 83 8.82 -9.78 -22.08
N ASN A 84 8.16 -10.66 -21.33
CA ASN A 84 6.85 -11.19 -21.72
C ASN A 84 5.78 -10.09 -21.78
N LEU A 85 5.82 -9.10 -20.88
CA LEU A 85 4.87 -7.99 -20.84
C LEU A 85 5.13 -6.92 -21.90
N LEU A 86 6.41 -6.61 -22.16
CA LEU A 86 6.83 -5.57 -23.10
C LEU A 86 6.91 -6.09 -24.53
N GLN A 87 6.92 -7.41 -24.73
CA GLN A 87 7.05 -8.11 -26.02
C GLN A 87 8.31 -7.76 -26.82
N GLU A 88 9.22 -6.99 -26.23
CA GLU A 88 10.47 -6.52 -26.80
C GLU A 88 11.52 -6.31 -25.70
N ASN A 89 12.80 -6.38 -26.06
CA ASN A 89 13.91 -6.33 -25.10
C ASN A 89 14.32 -4.89 -24.76
N PHE A 90 13.43 -4.11 -24.12
CA PHE A 90 13.70 -2.73 -23.70
C PHE A 90 14.30 -2.60 -22.29
N LEU A 91 15.00 -3.63 -21.83
CA LEU A 91 15.55 -3.68 -20.47
C LEU A 91 16.59 -2.58 -20.18
N ASP A 92 17.20 -2.00 -21.22
CA ASP A 92 18.21 -0.93 -21.12
C ASP A 92 17.65 0.42 -20.68
N LYS A 93 16.34 0.64 -20.85
CA LYS A 93 15.68 1.94 -20.65
C LYS A 93 14.78 1.97 -19.42
N LEU A 94 15.03 1.08 -18.47
CA LEU A 94 14.25 0.95 -17.25
C LEU A 94 14.75 1.89 -16.16
N LYS A 95 13.81 2.45 -15.41
CA LYS A 95 14.08 3.26 -14.22
C LYS A 95 13.37 2.69 -13.01
N LYS A 96 14.05 2.65 -11.88
CA LYS A 96 13.50 2.23 -10.60
C LYS A 96 12.84 3.41 -9.89
N LEU A 97 11.66 3.17 -9.32
CA LEU A 97 10.93 4.14 -8.51
C LEU A 97 10.59 3.56 -7.14
N ASN A 98 10.42 4.46 -6.17
CA ASN A 98 10.10 4.10 -4.78
C ASN A 98 8.67 4.41 -4.34
N ARG A 99 7.96 5.29 -5.07
CA ARG A 99 6.58 5.65 -4.72
C ARG A 99 5.84 6.14 -5.96
N VAL A 100 4.58 5.79 -6.04
CA VAL A 100 3.68 6.14 -7.13
C VAL A 100 2.32 6.53 -6.57
N VAL A 101 1.55 7.27 -7.34
CA VAL A 101 0.15 7.57 -7.06
C VAL A 101 -0.69 7.03 -8.21
N VAL A 102 -1.59 6.10 -7.89
CA VAL A 102 -2.49 5.45 -8.84
C VAL A 102 -3.90 5.66 -8.31
N ASN A 103 -4.81 6.20 -9.12
CA ASN A 103 -6.21 6.45 -8.71
C ASN A 103 -6.31 7.17 -7.35
N GLU A 104 -5.52 8.24 -7.17
CA GLU A 104 -5.40 9.03 -5.93
C GLU A 104 -4.84 8.28 -4.71
N LYS A 105 -4.55 6.98 -4.83
CA LYS A 105 -3.95 6.15 -3.77
C LYS A 105 -2.43 6.17 -3.89
N ARG A 106 -1.77 6.25 -2.73
CA ARG A 106 -0.31 6.31 -2.63
C ARG A 106 0.24 4.93 -2.33
N PHE A 107 1.20 4.49 -3.14
CA PHE A 107 1.89 3.21 -2.96
C PHE A 107 3.38 3.44 -2.77
N TYR A 108 4.01 2.57 -1.98
CA TYR A 108 5.41 2.68 -1.58
C TYR A 108 6.12 1.36 -1.78
N SER A 109 7.39 1.43 -2.16
CA SER A 109 8.31 0.31 -2.19
C SER A 109 8.85 -0.01 -0.79
N GLU A 110 9.26 -1.25 -0.58
CA GLU A 110 10.05 -1.68 0.59
C GLU A 110 11.34 -0.87 0.76
N GLN A 111 11.92 -0.41 -0.35
CA GLN A 111 13.15 0.37 -0.34
C GLN A 111 12.97 1.83 0.12
N TYR A 112 11.73 2.29 0.29
CA TYR A 112 11.47 3.65 0.74
C TYR A 112 11.66 3.81 2.26
N THR A 113 12.88 4.17 2.66
CA THR A 113 13.33 4.27 4.06
C THR A 113 12.42 5.11 4.96
N ARG A 114 11.85 6.21 4.44
CA ARG A 114 10.96 7.10 5.23
C ARG A 114 9.66 6.42 5.68
N MET A 115 9.26 5.32 5.04
CA MET A 115 8.04 4.56 5.39
C MET A 115 8.34 3.17 5.96
N GLN A 116 9.61 2.80 6.17
CA GLN A 116 9.98 1.50 6.76
C GLN A 116 9.29 1.26 8.11
N LYS A 117 9.09 2.32 8.91
CA LYS A 117 8.39 2.24 10.21
C LYS A 117 6.89 1.95 10.13
N ARG A 118 6.27 2.00 8.93
CA ARG A 118 4.81 1.96 8.74
C ARG A 118 4.33 0.79 7.87
N ILE A 119 5.21 -0.16 7.52
CA ILE A 119 5.01 -1.36 6.68
C ILE A 119 3.77 -1.24 5.75
N CYS A 120 3.79 -0.24 4.88
CA CYS A 120 2.68 0.12 3.98
C CYS A 120 2.96 -0.35 2.55
N THR A 121 3.68 -1.46 2.43
CA THR A 121 4.19 -2.01 1.16
C THR A 121 3.44 -3.26 0.75
N VAL A 122 2.63 -3.83 1.65
CA VAL A 122 1.74 -4.95 1.35
C VAL A 122 0.44 -4.42 0.77
N VAL A 123 0.01 -5.01 -0.34
CA VAL A 123 -1.12 -4.56 -1.14
C VAL A 123 -1.97 -5.74 -1.56
N LEU A 124 -3.26 -5.44 -1.74
CA LEU A 124 -4.14 -6.27 -2.53
C LEU A 124 -3.94 -5.88 -4.00
N PHE A 125 -3.69 -6.85 -4.86
CA PHE A 125 -3.58 -6.65 -6.30
C PHE A 125 -4.39 -7.73 -7.04
N ARG A 126 -4.54 -7.60 -8.36
CA ARG A 126 -5.15 -8.55 -9.32
C ARG A 126 -5.83 -9.79 -8.70
N ASN A 127 -7.14 -9.94 -8.90
CA ASN A 127 -7.91 -11.09 -8.42
C ASN A 127 -7.85 -11.31 -6.89
N ASN A 128 -7.69 -10.23 -6.11
CA ASN A 128 -7.55 -10.26 -4.65
C ASN A 128 -6.30 -11.02 -4.15
N GLU A 129 -5.27 -11.16 -4.98
CA GLU A 129 -3.96 -11.64 -4.56
C GLU A 129 -3.30 -10.64 -3.60
N ILE A 130 -2.42 -11.13 -2.74
CA ILE A 130 -1.71 -10.32 -1.74
C ILE A 130 -0.24 -10.33 -2.09
N GLY A 131 0.36 -9.14 -2.13
CA GLY A 131 1.76 -9.00 -2.53
C GLY A 131 2.44 -7.88 -1.75
N LYS A 132 3.75 -8.01 -1.57
CA LYS A 132 4.61 -6.99 -0.99
C LYS A 132 5.39 -6.30 -2.11
N ILE A 133 5.22 -4.99 -2.24
CA ILE A 133 5.91 -4.17 -3.23
C ILE A 133 7.39 -4.08 -2.88
N LYS A 134 8.23 -4.69 -3.71
CA LYS A 134 9.69 -4.58 -3.62
C LYS A 134 10.14 -3.22 -4.13
N TYR A 135 9.74 -2.89 -5.36
CA TYR A 135 10.01 -1.63 -6.03
C TYR A 135 9.10 -1.47 -7.25
N PHE A 136 9.14 -0.30 -7.89
CA PHE A 136 8.46 -0.07 -9.15
C PHE A 136 9.47 0.11 -10.28
N VAL A 137 9.07 -0.25 -11.49
CA VAL A 137 9.85 -0.13 -12.71
C VAL A 137 9.09 0.74 -13.69
N PHE A 138 9.68 1.84 -14.10
CA PHE A 138 9.19 2.69 -15.18
C PHE A 138 9.91 2.33 -16.48
N CYS A 139 9.14 2.07 -17.53
CA CYS A 139 9.66 1.88 -18.87
C CYS A 139 9.42 3.16 -19.68
N ASN A 140 10.50 3.82 -20.13
CA ASN A 140 10.37 5.05 -20.93
C ASN A 140 9.73 4.79 -22.31
N TYR A 141 9.80 3.56 -22.83
CA TYR A 141 9.28 3.24 -24.17
C TYR A 141 7.75 3.16 -24.19
N THR A 142 7.17 2.38 -23.26
CA THR A 142 5.72 2.26 -23.11
C THR A 142 5.10 3.38 -22.28
N ASP A 143 5.92 4.31 -21.78
CA ASP A 143 5.56 5.33 -20.80
C ASP A 143 4.71 4.77 -19.63
N SER A 144 5.05 3.56 -19.18
CA SER A 144 4.24 2.80 -18.22
C SER A 144 5.06 2.38 -17.02
N VAL A 145 4.40 2.36 -15.85
CA VAL A 145 4.98 1.88 -14.61
C VAL A 145 4.42 0.52 -14.22
N TYR A 146 5.31 -0.35 -13.77
CA TYR A 146 5.00 -1.70 -13.29
C TYR A 146 5.43 -1.83 -11.82
N ALA A 147 4.65 -2.55 -11.03
CA ALA A 147 4.99 -2.94 -9.67
C ALA A 147 5.67 -4.32 -9.69
N VAL A 148 6.83 -4.43 -9.03
CA VAL A 148 7.48 -5.69 -8.73
C VAL A 148 7.05 -6.13 -7.34
N LEU A 149 6.35 -7.26 -7.27
CA LEU A 149 5.68 -7.77 -6.08
C LEU A 149 6.27 -9.12 -5.70
N GLN A 150 6.60 -9.31 -4.43
CA GLN A 150 6.76 -10.64 -3.87
C GLN A 150 5.38 -11.13 -3.41
N LYS A 151 4.92 -12.28 -3.89
CA LYS A 151 3.61 -12.82 -3.53
C LYS A 151 3.56 -13.30 -2.08
N LEU A 152 2.39 -13.15 -1.47
CA LEU A 152 2.05 -13.72 -0.18
C LEU A 152 0.90 -14.72 -0.39
N GLU A 153 1.12 -15.94 0.07
CA GLU A 153 0.15 -17.02 -0.02
C GLU A 153 -0.76 -16.99 1.21
N ARG A 154 -2.06 -17.15 0.99
CA ARG A 154 -3.04 -17.25 2.08
C ARG A 154 -2.94 -18.63 2.72
N ILE A 155 -2.83 -18.66 4.04
CA ILE A 155 -2.90 -19.91 4.79
C ILE A 155 -4.38 -20.22 5.02
N PRO A 156 -4.90 -21.37 4.57
CA PRO A 156 -6.31 -21.72 4.78
C PRO A 156 -6.65 -21.76 6.27
N GLU A 157 -7.66 -21.00 6.70
CA GLU A 157 -8.27 -21.10 8.04
C GLU A 157 -9.79 -21.28 7.90
N GLY A 158 -10.39 -21.98 8.86
CA GLY A 158 -11.78 -22.44 8.82
C GLY A 158 -12.87 -21.38 9.09
N GLN A 159 -12.55 -20.10 9.24
CA GLN A 159 -13.55 -19.03 9.50
C GLN A 159 -13.13 -17.68 8.89
N GLU A 160 -14.14 -16.85 8.58
CA GLU A 160 -13.96 -15.45 8.15
C GLU A 160 -13.40 -14.60 9.29
N ASN A 161 -12.08 -14.55 9.41
CA ASN A 161 -11.39 -13.68 10.36
C ASN A 161 -11.21 -12.27 9.77
N HIS A 162 -11.24 -11.24 10.62
CA HIS A 162 -10.89 -9.86 10.23
C HIS A 162 -9.43 -9.69 9.81
N TYR A 163 -8.60 -10.72 10.00
CA TYR A 163 -7.22 -10.84 9.57
C TYR A 163 -7.08 -12.01 8.60
N ILE A 164 -6.16 -11.88 7.66
CA ILE A 164 -5.83 -12.92 6.68
C ILE A 164 -4.44 -13.44 7.04
N PRO A 165 -4.31 -14.70 7.49
CA PRO A 165 -3.00 -15.30 7.70
C PRO A 165 -2.31 -15.53 6.35
N VAL A 166 -1.05 -15.14 6.28
CA VAL A 166 -0.24 -15.20 5.07
C VAL A 166 1.17 -15.69 5.37
N THR A 167 1.78 -16.29 4.36
CA THR A 167 3.22 -16.61 4.35
C THR A 167 3.87 -16.03 3.11
N PHE A 168 5.18 -15.76 3.18
CA PHE A 168 5.92 -15.28 2.02
C PHE A 168 6.15 -16.41 1.02
N SER A 169 5.76 -16.17 -0.22
CA SER A 169 6.17 -17.01 -1.33
C SER A 169 7.54 -16.56 -1.85
N GLN A 170 8.25 -17.47 -2.51
CA GLN A 170 9.42 -17.13 -3.32
C GLN A 170 9.01 -16.57 -4.69
N GLU A 171 7.72 -16.65 -5.06
CA GLU A 171 7.23 -16.15 -6.33
C GLU A 171 7.28 -14.63 -6.39
N ILE A 172 7.93 -14.12 -7.44
CA ILE A 172 7.99 -12.70 -7.78
C ILE A 172 7.19 -12.46 -9.05
N VAL A 173 6.31 -11.48 -8.98
CA VAL A 173 5.39 -11.13 -10.06
C VAL A 173 5.56 -9.67 -10.42
N VAL A 174 5.50 -9.40 -11.73
CA VAL A 174 5.43 -8.05 -12.26
C VAL A 174 4.00 -7.78 -12.70
N SER A 175 3.42 -6.71 -12.20
CA SER A 175 2.05 -6.30 -12.54
C SER A 175 2.01 -4.83 -12.93
N ASN A 176 1.13 -4.47 -13.87
CA ASN A 176 0.78 -3.06 -14.08
C ASN A 176 0.29 -2.46 -12.74
N VAL A 177 0.71 -1.24 -12.43
CA VAL A 177 0.33 -0.52 -11.21
C VAL A 177 -1.17 -0.23 -11.10
N GLU A 178 -1.89 -0.22 -12.22
CA GLU A 178 -3.36 -0.09 -12.23
C GLU A 178 -4.07 -1.28 -11.57
N ASN A 179 -3.42 -2.44 -11.53
CA ASN A 179 -3.96 -3.62 -10.84
C ASN A 179 -3.80 -3.54 -9.32
N LEU A 180 -3.19 -2.48 -8.77
CA LEU A 180 -3.07 -2.26 -7.34
C LEU A 180 -4.40 -1.72 -6.79
N ILE A 181 -5.01 -2.45 -5.87
CA ILE A 181 -6.35 -2.15 -5.37
C ILE A 181 -6.27 -1.31 -4.11
N GLU A 182 -5.59 -1.80 -3.08
CA GLU A 182 -5.47 -1.12 -1.79
C GLU A 182 -4.22 -1.56 -1.02
N VAL A 183 -3.79 -0.71 -0.08
CA VAL A 183 -2.73 -1.03 0.87
C VAL A 183 -3.32 -1.79 2.04
N LEU A 184 -2.71 -2.91 2.39
CA LEU A 184 -3.10 -3.73 3.54
C LEU A 184 -2.22 -3.39 4.74
N VAL A 185 -2.80 -3.52 5.93
CA VAL A 185 -2.06 -3.43 7.19
C VAL A 185 -1.37 -4.77 7.40
N TYR A 186 -0.07 -4.82 7.21
CA TYR A 186 0.74 -5.99 7.55
C TYR A 186 0.97 -6.02 9.06
N LEU A 187 0.91 -7.20 9.69
CA LEU A 187 1.22 -7.40 11.10
C LEU A 187 2.40 -8.35 11.20
N ASP A 188 3.50 -7.83 11.72
CA ASP A 188 4.71 -8.61 11.98
C ASP A 188 4.70 -9.12 13.41
N LEU A 189 4.17 -10.33 13.61
CA LEU A 189 4.26 -11.04 14.89
C LEU A 189 5.55 -11.86 14.93
N GLN A 190 6.01 -12.21 16.13
CA GLN A 190 7.27 -12.93 16.35
C GLN A 190 7.32 -14.33 15.69
N ASP A 191 6.18 -14.88 15.28
CA ASP A 191 6.14 -16.11 14.49
C ASP A 191 6.72 -15.86 13.08
N VAL A 192 7.75 -16.63 12.73
CA VAL A 192 8.47 -16.51 11.47
C VAL A 192 7.64 -17.06 10.31
N ASN A 193 6.84 -18.10 10.55
CA ASN A 193 6.14 -18.85 9.50
C ASN A 193 4.73 -18.34 9.24
N ARG A 194 4.24 -17.44 10.10
CA ARG A 194 2.87 -16.96 10.04
C ARG A 194 2.80 -15.46 10.26
N LYS A 195 2.42 -14.76 9.19
CA LYS A 195 2.18 -13.32 9.20
C LYS A 195 0.70 -13.07 9.00
N TYR A 196 0.26 -11.87 9.29
CA TYR A 196 -1.15 -11.51 9.15
C TYR A 196 -1.29 -10.20 8.39
N VAL A 197 -2.33 -10.10 7.57
CA VAL A 197 -2.68 -8.85 6.91
C VAL A 197 -4.14 -8.51 7.18
N ILE A 198 -4.43 -7.23 7.34
CA ILE A 198 -5.78 -6.74 7.61
C ILE A 198 -6.18 -5.76 6.51
N LYS A 199 -7.38 -5.97 5.98
CA LYS A 199 -8.06 -5.02 5.12
C LYS A 199 -8.77 -3.99 6.00
N MET A 200 -8.21 -2.79 6.10
CA MET A 200 -8.83 -1.71 6.85
C MET A 200 -9.67 -0.84 5.92
N PRO A 201 -10.98 -0.66 6.16
CA PRO A 201 -11.77 0.31 5.43
C PRO A 201 -11.22 1.71 5.74
N ASN A 202 -10.57 2.33 4.76
CA ASN A 202 -9.97 3.68 4.82
C ASN A 202 -8.73 3.83 5.74
N GLY A 203 -8.11 2.74 6.18
CA GLY A 203 -6.89 2.78 7.01
C GLY A 203 -5.62 2.78 6.16
N TYR A 204 -4.86 3.88 6.17
CA TYR A 204 -3.49 3.89 5.67
C TYR A 204 -2.52 3.57 6.83
N GLY A 205 -1.96 2.37 6.88
CA GLY A 205 -0.74 2.08 7.66
C GLY A 205 -0.86 1.06 8.80
N HIS A 206 0.34 0.63 9.24
CA HIS A 206 0.66 -0.41 10.21
C HIS A 206 0.20 -0.15 11.66
N ALA A 207 -0.06 -1.23 12.39
CA ALA A 207 -0.18 -1.26 13.86
C ALA A 207 0.91 -2.18 14.42
N ILE A 208 1.83 -1.65 15.24
CA ILE A 208 2.79 -2.48 16.01
C ILE A 208 2.10 -2.81 17.33
N PHE A 209 1.84 -4.09 17.58
CA PHE A 209 1.42 -4.56 18.91
C PHE A 209 2.68 -5.03 19.64
N LYS A 210 2.96 -4.41 20.79
CA LYS A 210 4.01 -4.83 21.73
C LYS A 210 3.44 -5.79 22.75
#